data_AF-A0A8C9Y3B7-F1
#
_entry.id   AF-A0A8C9Y3B7-F1
#
_cell.length_a   1.000
_cell.length_b   1.000
_cell.length_c   1.000
_cell.angle_alpha   90.00
_cell.angle_beta   90.00
_cell.angle_gamma   90.00
#
_symmetry.space_group_name_H-M   'P 1'
#
loop_
_entity.id
_entity.type
_entity.pdbx_description
1 polymer ?
#
loop_
_entity_poly.entity_id
_entity_poly.type
_entity_poly.pdbx_seq_one_letter_code
_entity_poly.pdbx_strand_id
1 'polypeptide(L)'
;MSTLLLTLINRKRSRVELINQGIMPPLKSSAAFHEQRRSLERARTEDYLKRKIRSRPERSELIRMHILEETSAEPSIQAKQMQLKRARLADDLNDKISHRPGPMELIHKNILPVHSSIKQAIIGKPGIIYVL
;
A
#
# COMPACT_ATOMS: atom_id res chain seq x y z
N MET A 1 -35.55 54.78 11.34
CA MET A 1 -34.16 54.33 11.61
C MET A 1 -34.03 52.95 12.29
N SER A 2 -35.10 52.34 12.83
CA SER A 2 -35.02 51.05 13.56
C SER A 2 -35.15 49.78 12.69
N THR A 3 -35.86 49.84 11.56
CA THR A 3 -36.22 48.66 10.75
C THR A 3 -35.04 47.98 10.05
N LEU A 4 -34.12 48.77 9.47
CA LEU A 4 -32.95 48.24 8.75
C LEU A 4 -32.00 47.46 9.67
N LEU A 5 -31.80 47.94 10.91
CA LEU A 5 -30.94 47.27 11.88
C LEU A 5 -31.49 45.89 12.24
N LEU A 6 -32.80 45.78 12.45
CA LEU A 6 -33.46 44.53 12.76
C LEU A 6 -33.35 43.52 11.60
N THR A 7 -33.52 43.98 10.35
CA THR A 7 -33.32 43.12 9.16
C THR A 7 -31.89 42.60 9.07
N LEU A 8 -30.90 43.46 9.33
CA LEU A 8 -29.49 43.05 9.30
C LEU A 8 -29.17 42.03 10.39
N ILE A 9 -29.67 42.21 11.61
CA ILE A 9 -29.44 41.28 12.73
C ILE A 9 -30.01 39.89 12.44
N ASN A 10 -31.24 39.81 11.90
CA ASN A 10 -31.87 38.53 11.57
C ASN A 10 -31.17 37.79 10.43
N ARG A 11 -30.43 38.49 9.56
CA ARG A 11 -29.64 37.91 8.47
C ARG A 11 -28.19 37.58 8.88
N LYS A 12 -27.77 37.85 10.12
CA LYS A 12 -26.40 37.54 10.57
C LYS A 12 -26.19 36.03 10.68
N ARG A 13 -25.04 35.58 10.20
CA ARG A 13 -24.57 34.20 10.38
C ARG A 13 -24.22 33.94 11.84
N SER A 14 -24.32 32.68 12.26
CA SER A 14 -23.96 32.32 13.63
C SER A 14 -22.46 32.51 13.86
N ARG A 15 -22.08 32.83 15.10
CA ARG A 15 -20.65 33.01 15.44
C ARG A 15 -19.83 31.74 15.16
N VAL A 16 -20.43 30.57 15.34
CA VAL A 16 -19.81 29.26 15.06
C VAL A 16 -19.53 29.12 13.56
N GLU A 17 -20.50 29.47 12.70
CA GLU A 17 -20.30 29.45 11.24
C GLU A 17 -19.15 30.37 10.81
N LEU A 18 -19.07 31.58 11.37
CA LEU A 18 -18.00 32.52 11.04
C LEU A 18 -16.60 32.01 11.44
N ILE A 19 -16.50 31.25 12.53
CA ILE A 19 -15.24 30.62 12.96
C ILE A 19 -14.87 29.46 12.03
N ASN A 20 -15.84 28.62 11.67
CA ASN A 20 -15.62 27.51 10.75
C ASN A 20 -15.18 28.00 9.36
N GLN A 21 -15.65 29.18 8.94
CA GLN A 21 -15.22 29.86 7.71
C GLN A 21 -13.90 30.62 7.85
N GLY A 22 -13.28 30.63 9.04
CA GLY A 22 -12.02 31.34 9.30
C GLY A 22 -12.12 32.86 9.36
N ILE A 23 -13.33 33.42 9.42
CA ILE A 23 -13.57 34.88 9.49
C ILE A 23 -13.31 35.39 10.91
N MET A 24 -13.65 34.59 11.93
CA MET A 24 -13.53 34.96 13.34
C MET A 24 -12.59 34.05 14.13
N PRO A 25 -11.93 34.55 15.18
CA PRO A 25 -11.08 33.73 16.05
C PRO A 25 -11.91 32.72 16.87
N PRO A 26 -11.31 31.56 17.25
CA PRO A 26 -12.02 30.52 18.01
C PRO A 26 -12.60 31.01 19.33
N LEU A 27 -13.81 30.52 19.68
CA LEU A 27 -14.54 30.92 20.90
C LEU A 27 -13.75 30.67 22.20
N LYS A 28 -12.96 29.60 22.22
CA LYS A 28 -12.19 29.15 23.39
C LYS A 28 -10.86 29.89 23.54
N SER A 29 -10.49 30.75 22.58
CA SER A 29 -9.25 31.52 22.62
C SER A 29 -9.51 32.96 23.05
N SER A 30 -8.64 33.50 23.91
CA SER A 30 -8.68 34.93 24.27
C SER A 30 -8.47 35.78 23.02
N ALA A 31 -9.34 36.78 22.82
CA ALA A 31 -9.24 37.69 21.68
C ALA A 31 -7.94 38.51 21.69
N ALA A 32 -7.44 38.88 22.88
CA ALA A 32 -6.25 39.68 23.05
C ALA A 32 -4.96 38.97 22.61
N PHE A 33 -4.91 37.64 22.74
CA PHE A 33 -3.71 36.83 22.43
C PHE A 33 -3.83 36.02 21.14
N HIS A 34 -4.83 36.35 20.31
CA HIS A 34 -5.12 35.57 19.12
C HIS A 34 -3.95 35.56 18.12
N GLU A 35 -3.27 36.69 17.96
CA GLU A 35 -2.12 36.83 17.06
C GLU A 35 -0.89 36.06 17.56
N GLN A 36 -0.57 36.17 18.84
CA GLN A 36 0.54 35.45 19.47
C GLN A 36 0.33 33.94 19.40
N ARG A 37 -0.90 33.46 19.66
CA ARG A 37 -1.27 32.06 19.50
C ARG A 37 -1.08 31.59 18.06
N ARG A 38 -1.59 32.36 17.09
CA ARG A 38 -1.44 32.06 15.66
C ARG A 38 0.03 31.98 15.26
N SER A 39 0.85 32.93 15.74
CA SER A 39 2.29 32.95 15.48
C SER A 39 3.00 31.73 16.07
N LEU A 40 2.66 31.34 17.31
CA LEU A 40 3.17 30.13 17.94
C LEU A 40 2.77 28.85 17.17
N GLU A 41 1.51 28.73 16.77
CA GLU A 41 1.01 27.60 15.97
C GLU A 41 1.73 27.51 14.62
N ARG A 42 1.96 28.67 13.98
CA ARG A 42 2.73 28.77 12.76
C ARG A 42 4.18 28.33 12.97
N ALA A 43 4.88 28.88 13.97
CA ALA A 43 6.26 28.52 14.28
C ALA A 43 6.42 27.02 14.56
N ARG A 44 5.51 26.43 15.35
CA ARG A 44 5.47 24.97 15.60
C ARG A 44 5.34 24.17 14.29
N THR A 45 4.46 24.61 13.40
CA THR A 45 4.25 23.95 12.10
C THR A 45 5.48 24.11 11.21
N GLU A 46 6.09 25.28 11.19
CA GLU A 46 7.33 25.55 10.44
C GLU A 46 8.48 24.67 10.93
N ASP A 47 8.70 24.58 12.24
CA ASP A 47 9.75 23.74 12.82
C ASP A 47 9.52 22.25 12.55
N TYR A 48 8.26 21.81 12.64
CA TYR A 48 7.87 20.44 12.28
C TYR A 48 8.20 20.13 10.81
N LEU A 49 7.81 21.02 9.90
CA LEU A 49 8.06 20.86 8.46
C LEU A 49 9.55 20.92 8.13
N LYS A 50 10.31 21.86 8.73
CA LYS A 50 11.77 21.93 8.59
C LYS A 50 12.46 20.63 9.02
N ARG A 51 11.98 19.98 10.09
CA ARG A 51 12.49 18.66 10.50
C ARG A 51 12.11 17.57 9.48
N LYS A 52 10.85 17.52 9.03
CA LYS A 52 10.37 16.51 8.08
C LYS A 52 11.01 16.62 6.69
N ILE A 53 11.33 17.82 6.24
CA ILE A 53 12.03 18.05 4.96
C ILE A 53 13.46 17.53 5.03
N ARG A 54 14.17 17.77 6.15
CA ARG A 54 15.53 17.25 6.36
C ARG A 54 15.58 15.72 6.42
N SER A 55 14.56 15.10 7.00
CA SER A 55 14.45 13.64 7.11
C SER A 55 13.60 13.03 5.98
N ARG A 56 13.49 13.68 4.82
CA ARG A 56 12.66 13.21 3.72
C ARG A 56 13.34 12.01 3.05
N PRO A 57 12.70 10.82 2.99
CA PRO A 57 13.25 9.67 2.30
C PRO A 57 13.39 9.91 0.80
N GLU A 58 14.41 9.30 0.21
CA GLU A 58 14.59 9.27 -1.24
C GLU A 58 13.56 8.37 -1.93
N ARG A 59 13.31 8.59 -3.22
CA ARG A 59 12.35 7.78 -3.98
C ARG A 59 12.72 6.29 -3.98
N SER A 60 14.01 5.99 -4.10
CA SER A 60 14.53 4.61 -4.09
C SER A 60 14.25 3.88 -2.79
N GLU A 61 14.30 4.57 -1.65
CA GLU A 61 13.94 4.01 -0.35
C GLU A 61 12.45 3.67 -0.27
N LEU A 62 11.59 4.55 -0.80
CA LEU A 62 10.15 4.29 -0.87
C LEU A 62 9.82 3.09 -1.78
N ILE A 63 10.57 2.90 -2.86
CA ILE A 63 10.44 1.72 -3.74
C ILE A 63 10.88 0.45 -3.01
N ARG A 64 12.04 0.49 -2.35
CA ARG A 64 12.57 -0.62 -1.56
C ARG A 64 11.60 -1.08 -0.47
N MET A 65 10.87 -0.15 0.13
CA MET A 65 9.85 -0.42 1.13
C MET A 65 8.47 -0.80 0.54
N HIS A 66 8.34 -0.90 -0.79
CA HIS A 66 7.08 -1.15 -1.50
C HIS A 66 5.97 -0.12 -1.18
N ILE A 67 6.34 1.12 -0.91
CA ILE A 67 5.41 2.26 -0.79
C ILE A 67 5.11 2.84 -2.18
N LEU A 68 6.14 2.96 -3.02
CA LEU A 68 6.01 3.39 -4.42
C LEU A 68 6.36 2.24 -5.37
N GLU A 69 5.71 2.24 -6.53
CA GLU A 69 6.03 1.28 -7.59
C GLU A 69 7.35 1.63 -8.29
N GLU A 70 8.12 0.60 -8.62
CA GLU A 70 9.31 0.70 -9.45
C GLU A 70 8.91 0.86 -10.93
N THR A 71 8.52 2.08 -11.31
CA THR A 71 8.18 2.41 -12.69
C THR A 71 8.65 3.81 -13.07
N SER A 72 8.90 4.00 -14.36
CA SER A 72 9.14 5.32 -14.97
C SER A 72 7.86 5.91 -15.60
N ALA A 73 6.73 5.21 -15.51
CA ALA A 73 5.47 5.69 -16.06
C ALA A 73 4.92 6.89 -15.28
N GLU A 74 4.16 7.73 -15.97
CA GLU A 74 3.48 8.89 -15.39
C GLU A 74 2.53 8.46 -14.25
N PRO A 75 2.44 9.22 -13.13
CA PRO A 75 1.58 8.89 -11.98
C PRO A 75 0.13 8.52 -12.32
N SER A 76 -0.45 9.11 -13.37
CA SER A 76 -1.83 8.87 -13.80
C SER A 76 -2.07 7.44 -14.33
N ILE A 77 -1.04 6.76 -14.85
CA ILE A 77 -1.16 5.45 -15.50
C ILE A 77 -0.65 4.30 -14.61
N GLN A 78 0.17 4.59 -13.58
CA GLN A 78 0.84 3.57 -12.75
C GLN A 78 -0.13 2.51 -12.20
N ALA A 79 -1.31 2.93 -11.72
CA ALA A 79 -2.31 2.01 -11.18
C ALA A 79 -2.81 1.00 -12.23
N LYS A 80 -3.11 1.47 -13.46
CA LYS A 80 -3.54 0.61 -14.57
C LYS A 80 -2.41 -0.30 -15.04
N GLN A 81 -1.18 0.22 -15.11
CA GLN A 81 0.01 -0.57 -15.46
C GLN A 81 0.23 -1.71 -14.46
N MET A 82 0.11 -1.45 -13.16
CA MET A 82 0.23 -2.46 -12.12
C MET A 82 -0.85 -3.54 -12.25
N GLN A 83 -2.10 -3.14 -12.49
CA GLN A 83 -3.18 -4.10 -12.72
C GLN A 83 -2.90 -5.01 -13.92
N LEU A 84 -2.43 -4.44 -15.04
CA LEU A 84 -2.04 -5.19 -16.22
C LEU A 84 -0.86 -6.14 -15.95
N LYS A 85 0.16 -5.68 -15.21
CA LYS A 85 1.30 -6.52 -14.82
C LYS A 85 0.85 -7.72 -14.00
N ARG A 86 -0.07 -7.52 -13.06
CA ARG A 86 -0.63 -8.59 -12.22
C ARG A 86 -1.48 -9.57 -13.02
N ALA A 87 -2.32 -9.09 -13.93
CA ALA A 87 -3.12 -9.95 -14.81
C ALA A 87 -2.24 -10.84 -15.68
N ARG A 88 -1.26 -10.25 -16.38
CA ARG A 88 -0.31 -11.00 -17.20
C ARG A 88 0.48 -12.05 -16.41
N LEU A 89 0.89 -11.72 -15.19
CA LEU A 89 1.60 -12.66 -14.32
C LEU A 89 0.69 -13.83 -13.91
N ALA A 90 -0.58 -13.55 -13.61
CA ALA A 90 -1.56 -14.58 -13.25
C ALA A 90 -1.81 -15.54 -14.43
N ASP A 91 -1.98 -14.99 -15.63
CA ASP A 91 -2.20 -15.78 -16.85
C ASP A 91 -0.98 -16.67 -17.15
N ASP A 92 0.24 -16.11 -17.15
CA ASP A 92 1.49 -16.86 -17.37
C ASP A 92 1.72 -17.94 -16.31
N LEU A 93 1.40 -17.64 -15.04
CA LEU A 93 1.49 -18.63 -13.97
C LEU A 93 0.45 -19.75 -14.15
N ASN A 94 -0.77 -19.42 -14.60
CA ASN A 94 -1.82 -20.39 -14.85
C ASN A 94 -1.40 -21.38 -15.97
N ASP A 95 -0.80 -20.88 -17.04
CA ASP A 95 -0.27 -21.71 -18.13
C ASP A 95 0.90 -22.60 -17.67
N LYS A 96 1.76 -22.11 -16.79
CA LYS A 96 2.88 -22.91 -16.23
C LYS A 96 2.38 -23.99 -15.28
N ILE A 97 1.34 -23.71 -14.50
CA ILE A 97 0.76 -24.67 -13.57
C ILE A 97 -0.04 -25.74 -14.31
N SER A 98 -0.72 -25.41 -15.41
CA SER A 98 -1.49 -26.39 -16.19
C SER A 98 -0.60 -27.46 -16.81
N HIS A 99 0.64 -27.12 -17.18
CA HIS A 99 1.66 -28.04 -17.70
C HIS A 99 2.59 -28.59 -16.61
N ARG A 100 2.19 -28.57 -15.34
CA ARG A 100 3.03 -29.03 -14.23
C ARG A 100 3.33 -30.53 -14.37
N PRO A 101 4.61 -30.94 -14.44
CA PRO A 101 4.98 -32.34 -14.58
C PRO A 101 4.45 -33.20 -13.43
N GLY A 102 3.97 -34.40 -13.76
CA GLY A 102 3.56 -35.37 -12.76
C GLY A 102 4.73 -35.94 -11.95
N PRO A 103 4.45 -36.62 -10.82
CA PRO A 103 5.50 -37.21 -9.99
C PRO A 103 6.34 -38.27 -10.72
N MET A 104 5.74 -39.03 -11.64
CA MET A 104 6.47 -40.01 -12.45
C MET A 104 7.49 -39.36 -13.40
N GLU A 105 7.14 -38.21 -13.99
CA GLU A 105 8.07 -37.47 -14.85
C GLU A 105 9.28 -36.95 -14.07
N LEU A 106 9.09 -36.52 -12.82
CA LEU A 106 10.17 -36.05 -11.95
C LEU A 106 11.11 -37.19 -11.53
N ILE A 107 10.57 -38.41 -11.34
CA ILE A 107 11.36 -39.62 -11.08
C ILE A 107 12.21 -39.99 -12.30
N HIS A 108 11.62 -40.02 -13.51
CA HIS A 108 12.37 -40.31 -14.74
C HIS A 108 13.48 -39.29 -15.00
N LYS A 109 13.28 -38.03 -14.58
CA LYS A 109 14.31 -36.96 -14.65
C LYS A 109 15.34 -37.01 -13.52
N ASN A 110 15.33 -38.05 -12.67
CA ASN A 110 16.23 -38.23 -11.53
C ASN A 110 16.22 -37.05 -10.52
N ILE A 111 15.11 -36.31 -10.44
CA ILE A 111 14.94 -35.21 -9.48
C ILE A 111 14.42 -35.75 -8.16
N LEU A 112 13.47 -36.70 -8.22
CA LEU A 112 12.92 -37.38 -7.05
C LEU A 112 13.44 -38.82 -6.98
N PRO A 113 13.85 -39.31 -5.80
CA PRO A 113 14.26 -40.69 -5.64
C PRO A 113 13.07 -41.64 -5.71
N VAL A 114 13.29 -42.84 -6.25
CA VAL A 114 12.30 -43.93 -6.19
C VAL A 114 12.36 -44.56 -4.80
N HIS A 115 11.22 -44.58 -4.10
CA HIS A 115 11.10 -45.27 -2.81
C HIS A 115 11.49 -46.75 -2.96
N SER A 116 12.23 -47.29 -2.00
CA SER A 116 12.85 -48.63 -2.06
C SER A 116 11.86 -49.76 -2.37
N SER A 117 10.61 -49.66 -1.89
CA SER A 117 9.52 -50.60 -2.19
C SER A 117 9.11 -50.62 -3.67
N ILE A 118 9.16 -49.48 -4.36
CA ILE A 118 8.81 -49.37 -5.79
C ILE A 118 10.01 -49.81 -6.64
N LYS A 119 11.24 -49.51 -6.18
CA LYS A 119 12.47 -49.96 -6.85
C LYS A 119 12.55 -51.50 -6.92
N GLN A 120 12.12 -52.20 -5.87
CA GLN A 120 12.03 -53.67 -5.79
C GLN A 120 10.91 -54.28 -6.65
N ALA A 121 9.86 -53.50 -6.99
CA ALA A 121 8.80 -53.93 -7.88
C ALA A 121 9.16 -53.74 -9.36
N ILE A 122 9.95 -52.71 -9.69
CA ILE A 122 10.42 -52.40 -11.06
C ILE A 122 11.65 -53.24 -11.42
N ILE A 123 12.62 -53.35 -10.51
CA ILE A 123 13.74 -54.30 -10.61
C ILE A 123 13.18 -55.60 -10.04
N GLY A 124 12.51 -56.40 -10.87
CA GLY A 124 11.86 -57.63 -10.44
C GLY A 124 12.75 -58.41 -9.47
N LYS A 125 12.16 -58.91 -8.36
CA LYS A 125 12.85 -59.77 -7.39
C LYS A 125 13.78 -60.71 -8.15
N PRO A 126 15.11 -60.67 -7.95
CA PRO A 126 15.96 -61.73 -8.49
C PRO A 126 15.40 -63.03 -7.92
N GLY A 127 14.87 -63.85 -8.84
CA GLY A 127 14.17 -65.07 -8.51
C GLY A 127 15.05 -65.88 -7.58
N ILE A 128 14.59 -66.06 -6.35
CA ILE A 128 15.11 -67.11 -5.49
C ILE A 128 14.51 -68.40 -6.08
N ILE A 129 15.19 -68.93 -7.09
CA ILE A 129 15.04 -70.32 -7.49
C ILE A 129 15.83 -71.11 -6.44
N TYR A 130 15.17 -71.54 -5.37
CA TYR A 130 15.68 -72.69 -4.62
C TYR A 130 15.38 -73.92 -5.47
N VAL A 131 16.39 -74.40 -6.20
CA VAL A 131 16.49 -75.81 -6.52
C VAL A 131 17.16 -76.45 -5.31
N LEU A 132 16.41 -77.26 -4.57
CA LEU A 132 16.75 -78.53 -3.91
C LEU A 132 15.55 -79.01 -3.11
#